data_AF-A0A534BZ49-F1
#
_entry.id   AF-A0A534BZ49-F1
#
_cell.length_a   1.000
_cell.length_b   1.000
_cell.length_c   1.000
_cell.angle_alpha   90.00
_cell.angle_beta   90.00
_cell.angle_gamma   90.00
#
_symmetry.space_group_name_H-M   'P 1'
#
loop_
_entity.id
_entity.type
_entity.pdbx_description
1 polymer ?
#
loop_
_entity_poly.entity_id
_entity_poly.type
_entity_poly.pdbx_seq_one_letter_code
_entity_poly.pdbx_strand_id
1 'polypeptide(L)'
;MNATVALLEVEGEAAPCAEKLTAINESLQGRERLLTATARASRLLLEAAEVRGAIPRVLGLIGEAAHVDRVNVLEARVGPLGEPLLVMTSEWTAEGVTPHLQEARS
;
A
#
# COMPACT_ATOMS: atom_id res chain seq x y z
N MET A 1 11.64 -22.93 -63.37
CA MET A 1 10.46 -22.26 -62.78
C MET A 1 10.50 -22.58 -61.29
N ASN A 2 11.20 -21.77 -60.49
CA ASN A 2 11.32 -21.98 -59.04
C ASN A 2 10.53 -20.89 -58.33
N ALA A 3 9.49 -21.29 -57.62
CA ALA A 3 8.72 -20.42 -56.75
C ALA A 3 9.50 -20.22 -55.44
N THR A 4 10.03 -19.02 -55.24
CA THR A 4 10.55 -18.59 -53.95
C THR A 4 9.36 -18.28 -53.05
N VAL A 5 9.06 -19.19 -52.11
CA VAL A 5 8.14 -18.90 -51.00
C VAL A 5 8.91 -18.00 -50.04
N ALA A 6 8.53 -16.72 -50.01
CA ALA A 6 8.98 -15.81 -48.96
C ALA A 6 8.37 -16.29 -47.63
N LEU A 7 9.23 -16.78 -46.72
CA LEU A 7 8.89 -16.83 -45.31
C LEU A 7 8.64 -15.39 -44.86
N LEU A 8 7.41 -15.06 -44.51
CA LEU A 8 7.10 -13.86 -43.75
C LEU A 8 7.68 -14.06 -42.35
N GLU A 9 8.82 -13.44 -42.09
CA GLU A 9 9.38 -13.33 -40.74
C GLU A 9 8.42 -12.50 -39.88
N VAL A 10 7.74 -13.17 -38.94
CA VAL A 10 6.99 -12.54 -37.85
C VAL A 10 7.98 -12.18 -36.73
N GLU A 11 9.09 -11.54 -37.08
CA GLU A 11 10.13 -11.16 -36.12
C GLU A 11 10.05 -9.65 -35.87
N GLY A 12 9.24 -9.24 -34.89
CA GLY A 12 9.22 -7.83 -34.48
C GLY A 12 8.23 -7.43 -33.40
N GLU A 13 7.17 -8.20 -33.14
CA GLU A 13 6.03 -7.68 -32.37
C GLU A 13 5.85 -8.25 -30.95
N ALA A 14 6.59 -9.32 -30.59
CA ALA A 14 6.38 -10.04 -29.33
C ALA A 14 7.02 -9.37 -28.09
N ALA A 15 8.21 -8.77 -28.23
CA ALA A 15 8.95 -8.16 -27.12
C ALA A 15 8.22 -6.97 -26.45
N PRO A 16 7.72 -5.95 -27.19
CA PRO A 16 6.98 -4.84 -26.57
C PRO A 16 5.64 -5.27 -25.97
N CYS A 17 5.04 -6.35 -26.45
CA CYS A 17 3.82 -6.91 -25.87
C CYS A 17 4.09 -7.58 -24.51
N ALA A 18 5.19 -8.33 -24.39
CA ALA A 18 5.58 -9.02 -23.15
C ALA A 18 5.92 -8.05 -22.00
N GLU A 19 6.66 -6.97 -22.28
CA GLU A 19 6.96 -5.92 -21.29
C GLU A 19 5.68 -5.22 -20.81
N LYS A 20 4.78 -4.89 -21.75
CA LYS A 20 3.50 -4.26 -21.43
C LYS A 20 2.60 -5.17 -20.58
N LEU A 21 2.54 -6.46 -20.89
CA LEU A 21 1.80 -7.44 -20.09
C LEU A 21 2.36 -7.55 -18.67
N THR A 22 3.68 -7.52 -18.52
CA THR A 22 4.35 -7.55 -17.21
C THR A 22 3.98 -6.34 -16.38
N ALA A 23 4.08 -5.13 -16.95
CA ALA A 23 3.71 -3.89 -16.26
C ALA A 23 2.22 -3.86 -15.85
N ILE A 24 1.32 -4.35 -16.72
CA ILE A 24 -0.11 -4.47 -16.40
C ILE A 24 -0.32 -5.44 -15.23
N ASN A 25 0.34 -6.61 -15.28
CA ASN A 25 0.20 -7.62 -14.25
C ASN A 25 0.72 -7.14 -12.89
N GLU A 26 1.88 -6.47 -12.85
CA GLU A 26 2.41 -5.87 -11.62
C GLU A 26 1.47 -4.82 -11.03
N SER A 27 0.88 -3.97 -11.87
CA SER A 27 -0.11 -2.97 -11.47
C SER A 27 -1.38 -3.63 -10.89
N LEU A 28 -1.89 -4.68 -11.55
CA LEU A 28 -3.04 -5.44 -11.06
C LEU A 28 -2.74 -6.12 -9.73
N GLN A 29 -1.57 -6.74 -9.57
CA GLN A 29 -1.15 -7.36 -8.32
C GLN A 29 -1.01 -6.33 -7.20
N GLY A 30 -0.46 -5.15 -7.48
CA GLY A 30 -0.39 -4.04 -6.52
C GLY A 30 -1.77 -3.60 -6.05
N ARG A 31 -2.70 -3.41 -6.99
CA ARG A 31 -4.09 -3.05 -6.68
C ARG A 31 -4.79 -4.11 -5.85
N GLU A 32 -4.60 -5.39 -6.20
CA GLU A 32 -5.23 -6.51 -5.49
C GLU A 32 -4.74 -6.61 -4.04
N ARG A 33 -3.44 -6.42 -3.80
CA ARG A 33 -2.87 -6.35 -2.44
C ARG A 33 -3.52 -5.25 -1.61
N LEU A 34 -3.61 -4.04 -2.16
CA LEU A 34 -4.22 -2.90 -1.46
C LEU A 34 -5.71 -3.11 -1.18
N LEU A 35 -6.46 -3.65 -2.15
CA LEU A 35 -7.89 -3.94 -1.97
C LEU A 35 -8.12 -5.00 -0.89
N THR A 36 -7.32 -6.07 -0.91
CA THR A 36 -7.39 -7.14 0.10
C THR A 36 -7.06 -6.60 1.49
N ALA A 37 -6.00 -5.80 1.63
CA ALA A 37 -5.63 -5.19 2.91
C ALA A 37 -6.69 -4.23 3.42
N THR A 38 -7.26 -3.41 2.53
CA THR A 38 -8.34 -2.47 2.87
C THR A 38 -9.59 -3.20 3.35
N ALA A 39 -9.99 -4.29 2.68
CA ALA A 39 -11.14 -5.10 3.09
C ALA A 39 -10.93 -5.71 4.50
N ARG A 40 -9.74 -6.24 4.77
CA ARG A 40 -9.37 -6.78 6.09
C ARG A 40 -9.32 -5.69 7.16
N ALA A 41 -8.73 -4.54 6.85
CA ALA A 41 -8.66 -3.38 7.74
C ALA A 41 -10.07 -2.91 8.13
N SER A 42 -10.95 -2.70 7.15
CA SER A 42 -12.33 -2.32 7.40
C SER A 42 -13.06 -3.32 8.30
N ARG A 43 -12.89 -4.62 8.04
CA ARG A 43 -13.47 -5.67 8.88
C ARG A 43 -12.97 -5.58 10.32
N LEU A 44 -11.66 -5.44 10.54
CA LEU A 44 -11.08 -5.32 11.88
C LEU A 44 -11.62 -4.10 12.62
N LEU A 45 -11.77 -2.96 11.95
CA LEU A 45 -12.33 -1.75 12.58
C LEU A 45 -13.81 -1.93 12.93
N LEU A 46 -14.59 -2.57 12.07
CA LEU A 46 -16.03 -2.77 12.26
C LEU A 46 -16.35 -3.82 13.34
N GLU A 47 -15.49 -4.83 13.49
CA GLU A 47 -15.66 -5.91 14.47
C GLU A 47 -15.00 -5.60 15.83
N ALA A 48 -14.21 -4.52 15.94
CA ALA A 48 -13.51 -4.16 17.16
C ALA A 48 -14.44 -3.62 18.25
N ALA A 49 -14.27 -4.11 19.49
CA ALA A 49 -14.96 -3.56 20.66
C ALA A 49 -14.52 -2.13 20.99
N GLU A 50 -13.25 -1.79 20.71
CA GLU A 50 -12.71 -0.44 20.82
C GLU A 50 -11.83 -0.15 19.59
N VAL A 51 -12.19 0.90 18.85
CA VAL A 51 -11.59 1.17 17.54
C VAL A 51 -10.12 1.55 17.66
N ARG A 52 -9.72 2.37 18.65
CA ARG A 52 -8.31 2.78 18.79
C ARG A 52 -7.38 1.59 19.00
N GLY A 53 -7.81 0.57 19.73
CA GLY A 53 -7.06 -0.68 19.92
C GLY A 53 -6.84 -1.45 18.62
N ALA A 54 -7.70 -1.30 17.62
CA ALA A 54 -7.55 -1.96 16.32
C ALA A 54 -6.66 -1.17 15.34
N ILE A 55 -6.50 0.14 15.54
CA ILE A 55 -5.76 1.03 14.62
C ILE A 55 -4.32 0.52 14.37
N PRO A 56 -3.48 0.20 15.38
CA PRO A 56 -2.10 -0.23 15.12
C PRO A 56 -2.00 -1.43 14.17
N ARG A 57 -2.90 -2.42 14.33
CA ARG A 57 -2.93 -3.60 13.44
C ARG A 57 -3.37 -3.24 12.03
N VAL A 58 -4.34 -2.34 11.90
CA VAL A 58 -4.83 -1.85 10.60
C VAL A 58 -3.74 -1.11 9.84
N LEU A 59 -2.99 -0.23 10.52
CA LEU A 59 -1.88 0.48 9.90
C LEU A 59 -0.81 -0.49 9.37
N GLY A 60 -0.53 -1.57 10.09
CA GLY A 60 0.35 -2.64 9.61
C GLY A 60 -0.14 -3.34 8.35
N LEU A 61 -1.42 -3.72 8.30
CA LEU A 61 -2.00 -4.35 7.09
C LEU A 61 -1.89 -3.44 5.86
N ILE A 62 -2.15 -2.14 6.03
CA ILE A 62 -2.06 -1.16 4.95
C ILE A 62 -0.61 -0.94 4.56
N GLY A 63 0.29 -0.78 5.53
CA GLY A 63 1.72 -0.53 5.30
C GLY A 63 2.39 -1.66 4.54
N GLU A 64 2.18 -2.90 4.97
CA GLU A 64 2.67 -4.11 4.30
C GLU A 64 2.16 -4.20 2.85
N ALA A 65 0.87 -3.93 2.61
CA ALA A 65 0.29 -4.02 1.27
C ALA A 65 0.74 -2.89 0.32
N ALA A 66 0.99 -1.70 0.88
CA ALA A 66 1.47 -0.53 0.16
C ALA A 66 2.99 -0.54 -0.09
N HIS A 67 3.73 -1.47 0.53
CA HIS A 67 5.20 -1.53 0.48
C HIS A 67 5.86 -0.22 0.96
N VAL A 68 5.31 0.33 2.05
CA VAL A 68 5.88 1.51 2.71
C VAL A 68 6.53 1.11 4.03
N ASP A 69 7.46 1.93 4.49
CA ASP A 69 8.19 1.72 5.73
C ASP A 69 7.44 2.24 6.97
N ARG A 70 6.41 3.08 6.78
CA ARG A 70 5.65 3.71 7.84
C ARG A 70 4.23 4.10 7.41
N VAL A 71 3.29 4.04 8.35
CA VAL A 71 1.94 4.61 8.22
C VAL A 71 1.55 5.31 9.53
N ASN A 72 0.99 6.52 9.43
CA ASN A 72 0.59 7.33 10.58
C ASN A 72 -0.89 7.70 10.54
N VAL A 73 -1.52 7.79 11.72
CA VAL A 73 -2.79 8.49 11.91
C VAL A 73 -2.52 9.82 12.58
N LEU A 74 -2.97 10.90 11.94
CA LEU A 74 -2.92 12.24 12.50
C LEU A 74 -4.33 12.73 12.80
N GLU A 75 -4.53 13.27 13.99
CA GLU A 75 -5.76 13.90 14.41
C GLU A 75 -5.61 15.42 14.38
N ALA A 76 -6.55 16.10 13.70
CA ALA A 76 -6.64 17.54 13.76
C ALA A 76 -7.18 17.96 15.13
N ARG A 77 -6.43 18.82 15.82
CA ARG A 77 -6.77 19.36 17.15
C ARG A 77 -6.59 20.87 17.17
N VAL A 78 -7.19 21.51 18.16
CA VAL A 78 -6.96 22.93 18.46
C VAL A 78 -6.00 22.99 19.63
N GLY A 79 -4.92 23.76 19.48
CA GLY A 79 -3.91 23.94 20.51
C GLY A 79 -4.33 24.91 21.61
N PRO A 80 -3.50 25.06 22.66
CA PRO A 80 -3.83 25.89 23.82
C PRO A 80 -4.04 27.38 23.50
N LEU A 81 -3.49 27.87 22.38
CA LEU A 81 -3.62 29.25 21.94
C LEU A 81 -4.63 29.41 20.79
N GLY A 82 -5.39 28.35 20.48
CA GLY A 82 -6.38 28.35 19.40
C GLY A 82 -5.80 27.98 18.03
N GLU A 83 -4.53 27.60 17.95
CA GLU A 83 -3.85 27.25 16.71
C GLU A 83 -4.26 25.85 16.18
N PRO A 84 -4.34 25.65 14.86
CA PRO A 84 -4.59 24.31 14.31
C PRO A 84 -3.34 23.43 14.46
N LEU A 85 -3.53 22.24 15.03
CA LEU A 85 -2.49 21.23 15.22
C LEU A 85 -2.86 19.92 14.52
N LEU A 86 -1.84 19.24 13.98
CA LEU A 86 -1.94 17.83 13.60
C LEU A 86 -1.12 17.01 14.59
N VAL A 87 -1.79 16.18 15.37
CA VAL A 87 -1.17 15.34 16.38
C VAL A 87 -1.16 13.90 15.89
N MET A 88 0.02 13.30 15.83
CA MET A 88 0.14 11.87 15.50
C MET A 88 -0.37 11.05 16.69
N THR A 89 -1.43 10.27 16.46
CA THR A 89 -2.11 9.49 17.51
C THR A 89 -1.83 8.00 17.41
N SER A 90 -1.37 7.52 16.26
CA SER A 90 -0.91 6.15 16.06
C SER A 90 0.12 6.11 14.93
N GLU A 91 1.05 5.18 15.03
CA GLU A 91 2.08 4.91 14.04
C GLU A 91 2.24 3.39 13.90
N TRP A 92 2.48 2.93 12.67
CA TRP A 92 3.08 1.63 12.40
C TRP A 92 4.37 1.87 11.61
N THR A 93 5.39 1.07 11.93
CA THR A 93 6.69 1.07 11.25
C THR A 93 7.05 -0.35 10.84
N ALA A 94 7.73 -0.49 9.70
CA ALA A 94 8.30 -1.76 9.28
C ALA A 94 9.48 -2.17 10.18
N GLU A 95 9.86 -3.44 10.13
CA GLU A 95 11.00 -3.95 10.89
C GLU A 95 12.28 -3.16 10.56
N GLY A 96 13.02 -2.77 11.60
CA GLY A 96 14.26 -1.98 11.48
C GLY A 96 14.04 -0.47 11.29
N VAL A 97 12.80 0.01 11.17
CA VAL A 97 12.48 1.44 11.07
C VAL A 97 12.23 2.00 12.46
N THR A 98 12.88 3.13 12.80
CA THR A 98 12.73 3.76 14.11
C THR A 98 11.39 4.50 14.20
N PRO A 99 10.52 4.22 15.19
CA PRO A 99 9.27 4.95 15.36
C PRO A 99 9.52 6.41 15.76
N HIS A 100 8.66 7.30 15.28
CA HIS A 100 8.64 8.71 15.67
C HIS A 100 7.70 8.98 16.85
N LEU A 101 6.63 8.18 16.98
CA LEU A 101 5.72 8.25 18.11
C LEU A 101 6.43 7.64 19.32
N GLN A 102 6.79 8.49 20.29
CA GLN A 102 7.27 8.00 21.58
C GLN A 102 6.10 7.37 22.32
N GLU A 103 6.22 6.09 22.70
CA GLU A 103 5.29 5.48 23.64
C GLU A 103 5.24 6.37 24.88
N ALA A 104 4.05 6.86 25.22
CA ALA A 104 3.86 7.58 26.47
C ALA A 104 4.27 6.62 27.60
N ARG A 105 5.44 6.88 28.21
CA ARG A 105 5.88 6.16 29.39
C ARG A 105 4.74 6.26 30.41
N SER A 106 4.20 5.10 30.77
CA SER A 106 3.20 4.93 31.84
C SER A 106 3.79 5.31 33.19
#